data_AF-A0A419HH37-F1
#
_entry.id   AF-A0A419HH37-F1
#
_cell.length_a   1.000
_cell.length_b   1.000
_cell.length_c   1.000
_cell.angle_alpha   90.00
_cell.angle_beta   90.00
_cell.angle_gamma   90.00
#
_symmetry.space_group_name_H-M   'P 1'
#
loop_
_entity.id
_entity.type
_entity.pdbx_description
1 polymer ?
#
loop_
_entity_poly.entity_id
_entity_poly.type
_entity_poly.pdbx_seq_one_letter_code
_entity_poly.pdbx_strand_id
1 'polypeptide(L)' 'MALAFALYGIRRQAAGHVPGERAATITITNAEGRIIGSLDVDADDAPRFSKAITEMIDTDFGPIEKTAIERLIAERAAGA' A
#
# COMPACT_ATOMS: atom_id res chain seq x y z
N MET A 1 7.96 -3.37 6.79
CA MET A 1 6.75 -2.89 6.08
C MET A 1 5.47 -3.09 6.87
N ALA A 2 5.08 -4.31 7.24
CA ALA A 2 3.93 -4.56 8.12
C ALA A 2 3.85 -3.67 9.38
N LEU A 3 5.00 -3.45 10.04
CA LEU A 3 5.10 -2.61 11.22
C LEU A 3 4.77 -1.13 10.96
N ALA A 4 5.14 -0.58 9.79
CA ALA A 4 4.84 0.81 9.44
C ALA A 4 3.33 1.03 9.24
N PHE A 5 2.65 0.09 8.59
CA PHE A 5 1.20 0.09 8.43
C PHE A 5 0.47 -0.07 9.77
N ALA A 6 0.96 -0.97 10.64
CA ALA A 6 0.41 -1.14 11.98
C ALA A 6 0.57 0.13 12.82
N LEU A 7 1.74 0.77 12.81
CA LEU A 7 2.00 2.02 13.52
C LEU A 7 1.16 3.18 12.99
N TYR A 8 0.91 3.23 11.67
CA TYR A 8 0.01 4.21 11.05
C TYR A 8 -1.42 4.07 11.57
N GLY A 9 -1.98 2.85 11.53
CA GLY A 9 -3.31 2.56 12.04
C GLY A 9 -3.46 2.92 13.53
N ILE A 10 -2.49 2.53 14.35
CA ILE A 10 -2.45 2.84 15.80
C ILE A 10 -2.45 4.36 16.03
N ARG A 11 -1.63 5.12 15.28
CA ARG A 11 -1.59 6.59 15.43
C ARG A 11 -2.89 7.27 15.01
N ARG A 12 -3.54 6.82 13.92
CA ARG A 12 -4.85 7.36 13.50
C ARG A 12 -5.93 7.11 14.55
N GLN A 13 -5.99 5.90 15.09
CA GLN A 13 -6.92 5.57 16.18
C GLN A 13 -6.64 6.40 17.44
N ALA A 14 -5.36 6.54 17.82
CA ALA A 14 -4.98 7.37 18.96
C ALA A 14 -5.30 8.86 18.77
N ALA A 15 -5.32 9.35 17.52
CA ALA A 15 -5.68 10.73 17.17
C ALA A 15 -7.21 10.96 17.10
N GLY A 16 -8.04 9.96 17.41
CA GLY A 16 -9.50 10.07 17.36
C GLY A 16 -10.03 10.22 15.93
N HIS A 17 -9.27 9.79 14.93
CA HIS A 17 -9.70 9.89 13.54
C HIS A 17 -10.88 8.93 13.29
N VAL A 18 -11.99 9.49 12.82
CA VAL A 18 -13.14 8.70 12.32
C VAL A 18 -12.87 8.41 10.85
N PRO A 19 -12.67 7.15 10.45
CA PRO A 19 -12.43 6.83 9.05
C PRO A 19 -13.60 7.32 8.17
N GLY A 20 -13.27 7.81 6.99
CA GLY A 20 -14.26 8.02 5.94
C GLY A 20 -14.86 6.70 5.44
N GLU A 21 -15.63 6.75 4.36
CA GLU A 21 -16.09 5.53 3.71
C GLU A 21 -14.89 4.64 3.32
N ARG A 22 -14.98 3.35 3.63
CA ARG A 22 -13.90 2.39 3.37
C ARG A 22 -13.65 2.28 1.87
N ALA A 23 -12.44 2.63 1.45
CA ALA A 23 -12.02 2.55 0.05
C ALA A 23 -11.31 1.22 -0.27
N ALA A 24 -10.51 0.70 0.66
CA ALA A 24 -9.82 -0.58 0.48
C ALA A 24 -9.49 -1.27 1.82
N THR A 25 -9.02 -2.51 1.74
CA THR A 25 -8.43 -3.25 2.87
C THR A 25 -7.03 -3.69 2.48
N ILE A 26 -6.04 -3.33 3.29
CA ILE A 26 -4.66 -3.81 3.18
C ILE A 26 -4.51 -5.03 4.09
N THR A 27 -4.14 -6.16 3.50
CA THR A 27 -3.89 -7.40 4.25
C THR A 27 -2.39 -7.69 4.25
N ILE A 28 -1.86 -7.99 5.42
CA ILE A 28 -0.47 -8.41 5.60
C ILE A 28 -0.48 -9.93 5.75
N THR A 29 0.20 -10.59 4.83
CA THR A 29 0.31 -12.05 4.78
C THR A 29 1.78 -12.43 5.01
N ASN A 30 2.02 -13.47 5.81
CA ASN A 30 3.35 -14.02 5.98
C ASN A 30 3.77 -14.89 4.77
N ALA A 31 5.00 -15.39 4.77
CA ALA A 31 5.54 -16.18 3.67
C ALA A 31 4.75 -17.49 3.42
N GLU A 32 4.10 -18.02 4.45
CA GLU A 32 3.26 -19.23 4.35
C GLU A 32 1.83 -18.95 3.85
N GLY A 33 1.51 -17.70 3.48
CA GLY A 33 0.17 -17.34 3.01
C GLY A 33 -0.85 -17.07 4.13
N ARG A 34 -0.43 -17.03 5.40
CA ARG A 34 -1.30 -16.73 6.54
C ARG A 34 -1.42 -15.22 6.76
N ILE A 35 -2.65 -14.74 6.94
CA ILE A 35 -2.92 -13.35 7.33
C ILE A 35 -2.43 -13.12 8.78
N ILE A 36 -1.59 -12.12 8.95
CA ILE A 36 -1.05 -11.68 10.25
C ILE A 36 -1.49 -10.27 10.64
N GLY A 37 -2.22 -9.58 9.75
CA GLY A 37 -2.86 -8.30 10.06
C GLY A 37 -3.71 -7.79 8.90
N SER A 38 -4.66 -6.93 9.21
CA SER A 38 -5.48 -6.21 8.23
C SER A 38 -5.69 -4.77 8.66
N LEU A 39 -5.71 -3.86 7.70
CA LEU A 39 -6.00 -2.44 7.90
C LEU A 39 -7.03 -2.00 6.87
N ASP A 40 -8.19 -1.55 7.33
CA ASP A 40 -9.14 -0.85 6.47
C ASP A 40 -8.66 0.58 6.24
N VAL A 41 -8.73 1.04 5.00
CA VAL A 41 -8.22 2.33 4.56
C VAL A 41 -9.32 3.10 3.86
N ASP A 42 -9.39 4.40 4.13
CA ASP A 42 -10.33 5.31 3.48
C ASP A 42 -9.66 6.06 2.32
N ALA A 43 -10.46 6.87 1.61
CA ALA A 43 -9.99 7.64 0.47
C ALA A 43 -8.85 8.63 0.81
N ASP A 44 -8.79 9.12 2.06
CA ASP A 44 -7.74 10.03 2.50
C ASP A 44 -6.41 9.31 2.74
N ASP A 45 -6.46 8.03 3.06
CA ASP A 45 -5.27 7.22 3.30
C ASP A 45 -4.55 6.81 2.00
N ALA A 46 -5.28 6.61 0.91
CA ALA A 46 -4.74 6.05 -0.33
C ALA A 46 -3.53 6.82 -0.90
N PRO A 47 -3.52 8.17 -0.95
CA PRO A 47 -2.34 8.93 -1.40
C PRO A 47 -1.13 8.75 -0.48
N ARG A 48 -1.34 8.59 0.83
CA ARG A 48 -0.25 8.42 1.81
C ARG A 48 0.41 7.06 1.67
N PHE A 49 -0.39 6.01 1.46
CA PHE A 49 0.13 4.68 1.20
C PHE A 49 0.84 4.57 -0.14
N SER A 50 0.26 5.15 -1.19
CA SER A 50 0.90 5.23 -2.51
C SER A 50 2.29 5.86 -2.39
N LYS A 51 2.40 7.01 -1.70
CA LYS A 51 3.67 7.68 -1.45
C LYS A 51 4.68 6.79 -0.70
N ALA A 52 4.26 6.17 0.41
CA ALA A 52 5.14 5.33 1.21
C ALA A 52 5.65 4.09 0.44
N ILE A 53 4.80 3.49 -0.40
CA ILE A 53 5.19 2.36 -1.27
C ILE A 53 6.18 2.84 -2.33
N THR A 54 5.94 3.98 -2.97
CA THR A 54 6.87 4.55 -3.95
C THR A 54 8.23 4.86 -3.33
N GLU A 55 8.27 5.52 -2.17
CA GLU A 55 9.54 5.82 -1.46
C GLU A 55 10.34 4.55 -1.12
N MET A 56 9.65 3.46 -0.76
CA MET A 56 10.28 2.17 -0.52
C MET A 56 10.85 1.59 -1.82
N ILE A 57 10.08 1.59 -2.90
CA ILE A 57 10.55 1.09 -4.20
C ILE A 57 11.77 1.88 -4.65
N ASP A 58 11.72 3.20 -4.54
CA ASP A 58 12.82 4.09 -4.91
C ASP A 58 14.08 3.83 -4.08
N THR A 59 13.93 3.51 -2.78
CA THR A 59 15.05 3.20 -1.89
C THR A 59 15.74 1.89 -2.26
N ASP A 60 14.95 0.84 -2.53
CA ASP A 60 15.48 -0.51 -2.72
C ASP A 60 15.86 -0.80 -4.18
N PHE A 61 15.21 -0.14 -5.14
CA PHE A 61 15.29 -0.44 -6.58
C PHE A 61 15.61 0.78 -7.45
N GLY A 62 15.68 1.97 -6.88
CA GLY A 62 15.78 3.22 -7.63
C GLY A 62 14.43 3.69 -8.18
N PRO A 63 14.38 4.93 -8.71
CA PRO A 63 13.14 5.54 -9.18
C PRO A 63 12.47 4.70 -10.27
N ILE A 64 11.17 4.46 -10.13
CA ILE A 64 10.40 3.81 -11.18
C ILE A 64 10.32 4.73 -12.41
N GLU A 65 10.95 4.32 -13.51
CA GLU A 65 10.80 5.03 -14.78
C GLU A 65 9.40 4.82 -15.36
N LYS A 66 8.80 5.90 -15.87
CA LYS A 66 7.49 5.88 -16.52
C LYS A 66 7.40 4.82 -17.63
N THR A 67 8.47 4.65 -18.40
CA THR A 67 8.61 3.63 -19.46
C THR A 67 8.49 2.21 -18.93
N ALA A 68 8.99 1.94 -17.73
CA ALA A 68 8.85 0.64 -17.07
C ALA A 68 7.39 0.38 -16.64
N ILE A 69 6.68 1.41 -16.16
CA ILE A 69 5.25 1.32 -15.84
C ILE A 69 4.43 1.03 -17.10
N GLU A 70 4.66 1.78 -18.17
CA GLU A 70 3.97 1.61 -19.45
C GLU A 70 4.18 0.21 -20.03
N ARG A 71 5.42 -0.31 -19.95
CA ARG A 71 5.75 -1.67 -20.35
C ARG A 71 4.99 -2.72 -19.53
N LEU A 72 4.99 -2.60 -18.20
CA LEU A 72 4.28 -3.54 -17.31
C LEU A 72 2.76 -3.53 -17.55
N ILE A 73 2.17 -2.37 -17.82
CA ILE A 73 0.74 -2.27 -18.18
C ILE A 73 0.49 -2.98 -19.51
N ALA A 74 1.33 -2.75 -20.52
CA ALA A 74 1.21 -3.39 -21.84
C ALA A 74 1.37 -4.91 -21.77
N GLU A 75 2.35 -5.41 -21.02
CA GLU A 75 2.58 -6.85 -20.79
C GLU A 75 1.36 -7.51 -20.11
N ARG A 76 0.76 -6.84 -19.13
CA ARG A 76 -0.42 -7.34 -18.42
C ARG A 76 -1.68 -7.32 -19.28
N ALA A 77 -1.81 -6.35 -20.19
CA ALA A 77 -2.89 -6.28 -21.17
C ALA A 77 -2.74 -7.30 -22.31
N ALA A 78 -1.51 -7.69 -22.65
CA ALA A 78 -1.22 -8.70 -23.68
C ALA A 78 -1.29 -10.14 -23.16
N GLY A 79 -1.15 -10.34 -21.85
CA GLY A 79 -1.27 -11.65 -21.18
C GLY A 79 -2.67 -11.97 -20.65
N ALA A 80 -3.66 -11.10 -20.88
CA ALA A 80 -5.08 -11.29 -20.54
C ALA A 80 -5.89 -11.59 -21.81
#